data_AF-A0A967VWH2-F1
#
_entry.id   AF-A0A967VWH2-F1
#
_cell.length_a   1.000
_cell.length_b   1.000
_cell.length_c   1.000
_cell.angle_alpha   90.00
_cell.angle_beta   90.00
_cell.angle_gamma   90.00
#
_symmetry.space_group_name_H-M   'P 1'
#
loop_
_entity.id
_entity.type
_entity.pdbx_description
1 polymer ?
#
loop_
_entity_poly.entity_id
_entity_poly.type
_entity_poly.pdbx_seq_one_letter_code
_entity_poly.pdbx_strand_id
1 'polypeptide(L)' 'MAELKTKVNDQSVIDLLNSVDDEKKKEDCYTILNLMKQITGAEPKM' A
#
# COMPACT_ATOMS: atom_id res chain seq x y z
N MET A 1 15.91 -16.21 -17.21
CA MET A 1 15.95 -14.75 -16.94
C MET A 1 15.16 -14.53 -15.66
N ALA A 2 15.80 -14.05 -14.59
CA ALA A 2 15.10 -13.76 -13.34
C ALA A 2 14.46 -12.38 -13.48
N GLU A 3 13.20 -12.35 -13.89
CA GLU A 3 12.43 -11.11 -13.90
C GLU A 3 12.33 -10.57 -12.46
N LEU A 4 12.63 -9.28 -12.29
CA LEU A 4 12.37 -8.58 -11.04
C LEU A 4 10.87 -8.71 -10.71
N LYS A 5 10.54 -9.42 -9.63
CA LYS A 5 9.15 -9.64 -9.22
C LYS A 5 8.45 -8.34 -8.82
N THR A 6 9.21 -7.35 -8.36
CA THR A 6 8.69 -6.06 -7.93
C THR A 6 8.73 -5.08 -9.11
N LYS A 7 7.61 -4.97 -9.82
CA LYS A 7 7.38 -3.92 -10.81
C LYS A 7 6.59 -2.81 -10.13
N VAL A 8 7.07 -1.58 -10.25
CA VAL A 8 6.30 -0.37 -9.93
C VAL A 8 5.07 -0.42 -10.82
N ASN A 9 3.89 -0.52 -10.24
CA ASN A 9 2.62 -0.58 -10.95
C ASN A 9 1.79 0.65 -10.57
N ASP A 10 1.07 1.22 -11.53
CA ASP A 10 0.07 2.28 -11.26
C ASP A 10 -1.15 1.76 -10.47
N GLN A 11 -1.05 0.59 -9.84
CA GLN A 11 -2.10 0.08 -8.99
C GLN A 11 -2.16 0.94 -7.72
N SER A 12 -3.35 1.43 -7.43
CA SER A 12 -3.61 2.24 -6.24
C SER A 12 -3.35 1.39 -5.00
N VAL A 13 -2.52 1.88 -4.08
CA VAL A 13 -2.27 1.26 -2.77
C VAL A 13 -3.59 0.98 -2.03
N ILE A 14 -4.57 1.86 -2.21
CA ILE A 14 -5.94 1.74 -1.69
C ILE A 14 -6.66 0.48 -2.22
N ASP A 15 -6.47 0.14 -3.50
CA ASP A 15 -7.10 -1.01 -4.14
C ASP A 15 -6.53 -2.33 -3.60
N LEU A 16 -5.21 -2.36 -3.35
CA LEU A 16 -4.57 -3.48 -2.64
C LEU A 16 -5.13 -3.63 -1.23
N LEU A 17 -5.20 -2.54 -0.46
CA LEU A 17 -5.79 -2.59 0.88
C LEU A 17 -7.27 -3.00 0.86
N ASN A 18 -8.01 -2.68 -0.20
CA ASN A 18 -9.40 -3.10 -0.35
C ASN A 18 -9.55 -4.57 -0.73
N SER A 19 -8.57 -5.15 -1.43
CA SER A 19 -8.52 -6.58 -1.74
C SER A 19 -8.12 -7.46 -0.54
N VAL A 20 -7.79 -6.86 0.62
CA VAL A 20 -7.51 -7.60 1.85
C VAL A 20 -8.84 -7.96 2.52
N ASP A 21 -9.19 -9.25 2.52
CA ASP A 21 -10.36 -9.81 3.21
C ASP A 21 -10.34 -9.60 4.74
N ASP A 22 -9.15 -9.43 5.31
CA ASP A 22 -8.93 -9.35 6.76
C ASP A 22 -9.08 -7.90 7.26
N GLU A 23 -10.24 -7.57 7.83
CA GLU A 23 -10.59 -6.21 8.29
C GLU A 23 -9.55 -5.62 9.25
N LYS A 24 -8.99 -6.43 10.16
CA LYS A 24 -7.95 -5.97 11.09
C LYS A 24 -6.67 -5.56 10.36
N LYS A 25 -6.22 -6.36 9.39
CA LYS A 25 -5.04 -6.00 8.60
C LYS A 25 -5.29 -4.78 7.74
N LYS A 26 -6.48 -4.66 7.17
CA LYS A 26 -6.87 -3.49 6.39
C LYS A 26 -6.76 -2.22 7.22
N GLU A 27 -7.35 -2.20 8.42
CA GLU A 27 -7.34 -1.05 9.32
C GLU A 27 -5.91 -0.68 9.79
N ASP A 28 -5.09 -1.68 10.10
CA ASP A 28 -3.70 -1.48 10.49
C ASP A 28 -2.86 -0.92 9.32
N CYS A 29 -3.04 -1.46 8.10
CA CYS A 29 -2.39 -0.95 6.90
C CYS A 29 -2.81 0.50 6.58
N TYR A 30 -4.08 0.86 6.77
CA TYR A 30 -4.54 2.24 6.60
C TYR A 30 -3.91 3.17 7.65
N THR A 31 -3.77 2.70 8.88
CA THR A 31 -3.13 3.45 9.97
C THR A 31 -1.65 3.71 9.66
N ILE A 32 -0.93 2.68 9.22
CA ILE A 32 0.47 2.81 8.80
C ILE A 32 0.61 3.72 7.58
N LEU A 33 -0.28 3.60 6.59
CA LEU A 33 -0.27 4.46 5.41
C LEU A 33 -0.51 5.92 5.78
N ASN A 34 -1.42 6.19 6.72
CA ASN A 34 -1.70 7.53 7.20
C ASN A 34 -0.50 8.09 8.00
N LEU A 35 0.12 7.26 8.84
CA LEU A 35 1.33 7.60 9.58
C LEU A 35 2.50 7.93 8.63
N MET A 36 2.71 7.10 7.61
CA MET A 36 3.73 7.32 6.58
C MET A 36 3.45 8.59 5.79
N LYS A 37 2.20 8.86 5.40
CA LYS A 37 1.79 10.14 4.77
C LYS A 37 2.10 11.33 5.67
N GLN A 38 1.77 11.25 6.96
CA GLN A 38 1.99 12.33 7.93
C GLN A 38 3.48 12.62 8.13
N ILE A 39 4.32 11.58 8.19
CA ILE A 39 5.76 11.71 8.43
C ILE A 39 6.52 12.15 7.17
N THR A 40 6.20 11.55 6.02
CA THR A 40 6.95 11.76 4.77
C THR A 40 6.39 12.87 3.89
N GLY A 41 5.10 13.23 4.07
CA GLY A 41 4.39 14.18 3.20
C GLY A 41 4.20 13.67 1.76
N ALA A 42 4.59 12.43 1.46
CA ALA A 42 4.51 11.85 0.12
C ALA A 42 3.24 11.01 -0.06
N GLU A 43 2.67 11.04 -1.25
CA GLU A 43 1.53 10.19 -1.58
C GLU A 43 1.98 8.74 -1.80
N PRO A 44 1.24 7.76 -1.24
CA PRO A 44 1.56 6.35 -1.39
C PRO A 44 1.36 5.93 -2.84
N LYS A 45 2.44 5.46 -3.46
CA LYS A 45 2.46 4.80 -4.78
C LYS A 45 3.00 3.39 -4.60
N MET A 46 2.46 2.43 -5.37
CA MET A 46 3.08 1.12 -5.53
C MET A 46 4.27 1.18 -6.49
#